data_AF-A0A9C9BT87-F1
#
_entry.id   AF-A0A9C9BT87-F1
#
_cell.length_a   1.000
_cell.length_b   1.000
_cell.length_c   1.000
_cell.angle_alpha   90.00
_cell.angle_beta   90.00
_cell.angle_gamma   90.00
#
_symmetry.space_group_name_H-M   'P 1'
#
loop_
_entity.id
_entity.type
_entity.pdbx_description
1 polymer ?
#
loop_
_entity_poly.entity_id
_entity_poly.type
_entity_poly.pdbx_seq_one_letter_code
_entity_poly.pdbx_strand_id
1 'polypeptide(L)'
;IDEDTIRNVARLYAKADSAMSIWTMGINQSTHGSDGVVGINSLNLITGNIGVEGGTSLSITGQCNAMGTREWSSCSGLPGYRVLEKEEDRQYIADYWGIDPEFFPKKRGMAQTDIFPAIETGEIKGLWLIATNPMTSMPNTARIRKTLEKLECLIVQDAYQDVETTEYGHIFLPSGLWAEKEGVFTNTERRVNLVNNVIDPPGLAKPDLWIFNQMAKRFENGQKIRFPETAEGVFKELGELSKGRMLDYSGMTYQMLEEQCGVQWPCTEGAVIGAPRLYTDGKFQYPDGKAKLIPLAFIDNNEKPDDEYPFWLSSGRVVEHFHTRTRTGKVGNQNKFSPTPYMEMNPDAAKALGIEHMSYARLVSRRGDAVVLVQLTQRVAPNTVFIPFHFHDCVNRLTLGLLDPYSRQPAFKQNAVRIEAVEDQDAAAVRNVAARTY
;
A
#
# COMPACT_ATOMS: atom_id res chain seq x y z
N ILE A 1 -2.99 6.55 28.12
CA ILE A 1 -2.70 5.22 28.71
C ILE A 1 -1.92 5.48 29.98
N ASP A 2 -2.33 4.92 31.11
CA ASP A 2 -1.64 5.08 32.38
C ASP A 2 -0.35 4.24 32.45
N GLU A 3 0.51 4.59 33.40
CA GLU A 3 1.83 3.98 33.57
C GLU A 3 1.76 2.48 33.93
N ASP A 4 0.80 2.09 34.76
CA ASP A 4 0.67 0.71 35.22
C ASP A 4 0.27 -0.23 34.08
N THR A 5 -0.64 0.22 33.21
CA THR A 5 -0.99 -0.51 31.98
C THR A 5 0.24 -0.74 31.11
N ILE A 6 1.08 0.27 30.91
CA ILE A 6 2.32 0.15 30.12
C ILE A 6 3.27 -0.89 30.74
N ARG A 7 3.51 -0.79 32.06
CA ARG A 7 4.40 -1.71 32.78
C ARG A 7 3.86 -3.14 32.75
N ASN A 8 2.56 -3.33 32.87
CA ASN A 8 1.92 -4.64 32.84
C ASN A 8 2.06 -5.30 31.46
N VAL A 9 1.69 -4.59 30.38
CA VAL A 9 1.79 -5.12 29.01
C VAL A 9 3.24 -5.45 28.64
N ALA A 10 4.19 -4.57 29.00
CA ALA A 10 5.61 -4.82 28.74
C ALA A 10 6.12 -6.09 29.44
N ARG A 11 5.75 -6.30 30.72
CA ARG A 11 6.14 -7.52 31.46
C ARG A 11 5.46 -8.77 30.92
N LEU A 12 4.20 -8.67 30.49
CA LEU A 12 3.48 -9.79 29.89
C LEU A 12 4.18 -10.22 28.59
N TYR A 13 4.47 -9.26 27.71
CA TYR A 13 5.15 -9.53 26.45
C TYR A 13 6.56 -10.11 26.65
N ALA A 14 7.34 -9.56 27.58
CA ALA A 14 8.71 -10.03 27.85
C ALA A 14 8.80 -11.40 28.56
N LYS A 15 7.72 -11.88 29.19
CA LYS A 15 7.67 -13.17 29.90
C LYS A 15 7.04 -14.30 29.08
N ALA A 16 6.49 -14.01 27.91
CA ALA A 16 5.91 -15.03 27.06
C ALA A 16 7.02 -15.95 26.50
N ASP A 17 6.74 -17.26 26.37
CA ASP A 17 7.68 -18.22 25.78
C ASP A 17 8.00 -17.87 24.32
N SER A 18 7.00 -17.37 23.61
CA SER A 18 7.13 -16.73 22.30
C SER A 18 6.07 -15.65 22.15
N ALA A 19 6.39 -14.58 21.45
CA ALA A 19 5.48 -13.47 21.20
C ALA A 19 5.59 -12.96 19.77
N MET A 20 4.44 -12.69 19.18
CA MET A 20 4.33 -12.17 17.83
C MET A 20 3.80 -10.73 17.87
N SER A 21 4.52 -9.80 17.24
CA SER A 21 4.00 -8.46 17.01
C SER A 21 3.39 -8.39 15.62
N ILE A 22 2.10 -8.09 15.54
CA ILE A 22 1.37 -7.98 14.28
C ILE A 22 0.90 -6.54 14.10
N TRP A 23 1.21 -5.92 12.97
CA TRP A 23 0.76 -4.55 12.70
C TRP A 23 0.37 -4.33 11.24
N THR A 24 -0.33 -3.22 11.00
CA THR A 24 -0.73 -2.76 9.67
C THR A 24 -0.55 -1.23 9.57
N MET A 25 -1.53 -0.54 8.99
CA MET A 25 -1.51 0.88 8.69
C MET A 25 -1.63 1.79 9.92
N GLY A 26 -2.04 1.28 11.08
CA GLY A 26 -2.05 2.05 12.33
C GLY A 26 -0.64 2.49 12.76
N ILE A 27 0.38 1.70 12.41
CA ILE A 27 1.79 2.06 12.56
C ILE A 27 2.29 2.73 11.28
N ASN A 28 2.12 2.07 10.12
CA ASN A 28 2.79 2.48 8.88
C ASN A 28 2.31 3.85 8.34
N GLN A 29 1.03 4.18 8.47
CA GLN A 29 0.46 5.44 7.96
C GLN A 29 0.49 6.53 9.04
N SER A 30 1.69 6.90 9.45
CA SER A 30 2.03 7.89 10.49
C SER A 30 3.29 8.64 10.06
N THR A 31 3.52 9.85 10.58
CA THR A 31 4.82 10.56 10.40
C THR A 31 6.00 9.84 11.06
N HIS A 32 5.72 8.83 11.90
CA HIS A 32 6.70 7.99 12.59
C HIS A 32 6.51 6.50 12.22
N GLY A 33 6.07 6.22 11.00
CA GLY A 33 5.80 4.86 10.56
C GLY A 33 7.06 3.99 10.60
N SER A 34 8.19 4.50 10.10
CA SER A 34 9.46 3.78 10.12
C SER A 34 9.98 3.58 11.54
N ASP A 35 9.95 4.63 12.37
CA ASP A 35 10.38 4.55 13.77
C ASP A 35 9.51 3.59 14.59
N GLY A 36 8.19 3.59 14.37
CA GLY A 36 7.28 2.66 15.02
C GLY A 36 7.62 1.19 14.72
N VAL A 37 7.98 0.88 13.46
CA VAL A 37 8.45 -0.45 13.07
C VAL A 37 9.79 -0.80 13.70
N VAL A 38 10.73 0.15 13.77
CA VAL A 38 12.01 -0.04 14.47
C VAL A 38 11.80 -0.35 15.96
N GLY A 39 10.85 0.33 16.60
CA GLY A 39 10.46 0.07 17.99
C GLY A 39 9.93 -1.35 18.18
N ILE A 40 9.00 -1.79 17.31
CA ILE A 40 8.46 -3.16 17.32
C ILE A 40 9.56 -4.21 17.12
N ASN A 41 10.44 -4.00 16.13
CA ASN A 41 11.54 -4.91 15.86
C ASN A 41 12.51 -4.98 17.04
N SER A 42 12.79 -3.84 17.68
CA SER A 42 13.66 -3.78 18.87
C SER A 42 13.07 -4.55 20.05
N LEU A 43 11.75 -4.44 20.28
CA LEU A 43 11.07 -5.24 21.31
C LEU A 43 11.21 -6.74 21.03
N ASN A 44 10.97 -7.19 19.80
CA ASN A 44 11.11 -8.60 19.44
C ASN A 44 12.57 -9.09 19.59
N LEU A 45 13.55 -8.27 19.19
CA LEU A 45 14.97 -8.61 19.31
C LEU A 45 15.41 -8.73 20.78
N ILE A 46 15.06 -7.77 21.63
CA ILE A 46 15.47 -7.75 23.05
C ILE A 46 14.85 -8.92 23.83
N THR A 47 13.66 -9.36 23.42
CA THR A 47 12.92 -10.46 24.04
C THR A 47 13.20 -11.83 23.41
N GLY A 48 14.06 -11.91 22.39
CA GLY A 48 14.42 -13.18 21.74
C GLY A 48 13.33 -13.76 20.83
N ASN A 49 12.38 -12.94 20.38
CA ASN A 49 11.21 -13.34 19.59
C ASN A 49 11.45 -13.32 18.07
N ILE A 50 12.67 -13.60 17.61
CA ILE A 50 13.03 -13.66 16.18
C ILE A 50 13.72 -15.00 15.89
N GLY A 51 13.34 -15.64 14.79
CA GLY A 51 13.91 -16.93 14.39
C GLY A 51 13.34 -18.15 15.13
N VAL A 52 12.39 -17.94 16.03
CA VAL A 52 11.75 -18.98 16.85
C VAL A 52 10.29 -19.22 16.44
N GLU A 53 9.76 -20.40 16.72
CA GLU A 53 8.34 -20.68 16.48
C GLU A 53 7.46 -19.80 17.39
N GLY A 54 6.37 -19.26 16.84
CA GLY A 54 5.49 -18.31 17.54
C GLY A 54 6.06 -16.89 17.71
N GLY A 55 7.37 -16.69 17.52
CA GLY A 55 8.04 -15.40 17.64
C GLY A 55 8.34 -14.74 16.29
N THR A 56 7.78 -13.56 16.04
CA THR A 56 8.15 -12.74 14.86
C THR A 56 7.63 -11.31 14.93
N SER A 57 8.28 -10.43 14.18
CA SER A 57 7.75 -9.12 13.80
C SER A 57 7.02 -9.23 12.44
N LEU A 58 5.69 -9.38 12.47
CA LEU A 58 4.87 -9.52 11.26
C LEU A 58 4.15 -8.22 10.87
N SER A 59 4.68 -7.54 9.86
CA SER A 59 3.91 -6.54 9.11
C SER A 59 2.92 -7.25 8.20
N ILE A 60 1.61 -7.11 8.46
CA ILE A 60 0.60 -7.58 7.52
C ILE A 60 0.62 -6.70 6.28
N THR A 61 0.89 -7.32 5.14
CA THR A 61 0.87 -6.67 3.83
C THR A 61 -0.56 -6.64 3.29
N GLY A 62 -1.05 -5.44 2.96
CA GLY A 62 -2.47 -5.23 2.66
C GLY A 62 -2.92 -5.70 1.27
N GLN A 63 -2.22 -5.31 0.21
CA GLN A 63 -2.55 -5.74 -1.16
C GLN A 63 -1.94 -7.10 -1.46
N CYS A 64 -2.61 -7.89 -2.31
CA CYS A 64 -2.28 -9.31 -2.56
C CYS A 64 -0.83 -9.56 -3.01
N ASN A 65 -0.22 -8.63 -3.75
CA ASN A 65 1.15 -8.77 -4.25
C ASN A 65 2.04 -7.55 -3.95
N ALA A 66 1.71 -6.78 -2.90
CA ALA A 66 2.57 -5.68 -2.48
C ALA A 66 3.94 -6.17 -1.99
N MET A 67 4.05 -7.44 -1.55
CA MET A 67 5.35 -8.04 -1.24
C MET A 67 6.16 -8.32 -2.51
N GLY A 68 5.56 -8.99 -3.51
CA GLY A 68 6.24 -9.24 -4.79
C GLY A 68 6.66 -7.94 -5.49
N THR A 69 5.85 -6.89 -5.41
CA THR A 69 6.23 -5.57 -5.95
C THR A 69 7.48 -5.01 -5.24
N ARG A 70 7.63 -5.19 -3.92
CA ARG A 70 8.83 -4.75 -3.18
C ARG A 70 10.07 -5.56 -3.53
N GLU A 71 9.89 -6.86 -3.77
CA GLU A 71 10.97 -7.78 -4.14
C GLU A 71 11.56 -7.42 -5.51
N TRP A 72 10.70 -7.05 -6.46
CA TRP A 72 11.08 -7.01 -7.87
C TRP A 72 11.07 -5.64 -8.51
N SER A 73 10.22 -4.70 -8.06
CA SER A 73 10.08 -3.40 -8.72
C SER A 73 9.19 -2.41 -7.96
N SER A 74 9.67 -1.82 -6.87
CA SER A 74 9.03 -0.61 -6.32
C SER A 74 9.80 0.65 -6.74
N CYS A 75 9.55 1.03 -8.01
CA CYS A 75 9.72 2.34 -8.66
C CYS A 75 11.04 3.10 -8.51
N SER A 76 12.08 2.49 -7.98
CA SER A 76 13.28 3.23 -7.59
C SER A 76 14.48 2.35 -7.19
N GLY A 77 14.41 1.04 -7.41
CA GLY A 77 15.50 0.09 -7.13
C GLY A 77 15.67 -0.92 -8.26
N LEU A 78 16.62 -1.83 -8.08
CA LEU A 78 16.90 -2.92 -9.02
C LEU A 78 16.31 -4.25 -8.50
N PRO A 79 16.01 -5.22 -9.38
CA PRO A 79 15.40 -6.50 -8.99
C PRO A 79 16.12 -7.20 -7.83
N GLY A 80 15.36 -7.79 -6.91
CA GLY A 80 15.87 -8.57 -5.79
C GLY A 80 16.43 -7.73 -4.62
N TYR A 81 15.75 -6.64 -4.26
CA TYR A 81 16.22 -5.66 -3.25
C TYR A 81 17.65 -5.11 -3.53
N ARG A 82 18.02 -4.99 -4.80
CA ARG A 82 19.26 -4.32 -5.20
C ARG A 82 19.03 -2.81 -5.25
N VAL A 83 20.08 -2.02 -5.01
CA VAL A 83 19.97 -0.56 -4.93
C VAL A 83 20.74 0.11 -6.06
N LEU A 84 20.13 1.13 -6.66
CA LEU A 84 20.72 1.85 -7.78
C LEU A 84 22.01 2.57 -7.39
N GLU A 85 22.22 2.90 -6.12
CA GLU A 85 23.41 3.61 -5.64
C GLU A 85 24.68 2.74 -5.69
N LYS A 86 24.54 1.41 -5.60
CA LYS A 86 25.68 0.49 -5.63
C LYS A 86 26.05 0.14 -7.06
N GLU A 87 27.30 0.40 -7.42
CA GLU A 87 27.83 0.10 -8.74
C GLU A 87 27.78 -1.40 -9.07
N GLU A 88 28.13 -2.24 -8.10
CA GLU A 88 28.08 -3.71 -8.21
C GLU A 88 26.67 -4.21 -8.53
N ASP A 89 25.64 -3.61 -7.91
CA ASP A 89 24.24 -3.97 -8.16
C ASP A 89 23.82 -3.56 -9.59
N ARG A 90 24.22 -2.38 -10.05
CA ARG A 90 23.98 -1.93 -11.43
C ARG A 90 24.70 -2.83 -12.44
N GLN A 91 25.97 -3.14 -12.20
CA GLN A 91 26.78 -4.00 -13.06
C GLN A 91 26.17 -5.39 -13.18
N TYR A 92 25.79 -6.01 -12.06
CA TYR A 92 25.20 -7.34 -12.07
C TYR A 92 23.93 -7.43 -12.95
N ILE A 93 23.05 -6.43 -12.85
CA ILE A 93 21.82 -6.39 -13.65
C ILE A 93 22.13 -6.06 -15.11
N ALA A 94 23.09 -5.17 -15.36
CA ALA A 94 23.53 -4.82 -16.70
C ALA A 94 24.12 -6.03 -17.45
N ASP A 95 24.96 -6.81 -16.78
CA ASP A 95 25.55 -8.04 -17.30
C ASP A 95 24.46 -9.06 -17.65
N TYR A 96 23.46 -9.23 -16.78
CA TYR A 96 22.35 -10.15 -17.03
C TYR A 96 21.50 -9.73 -18.23
N TRP A 97 21.16 -8.44 -18.36
CA TRP A 97 20.35 -7.94 -19.47
C TRP A 97 21.15 -7.58 -20.73
N GLY A 98 22.48 -7.71 -20.71
CA GLY A 98 23.34 -7.41 -21.85
C GLY A 98 23.37 -5.93 -22.25
N ILE A 99 23.31 -5.03 -21.27
CA ILE A 99 23.33 -3.58 -21.48
C ILE A 99 24.53 -2.93 -20.78
N ASP A 100 24.78 -1.66 -21.11
CA ASP A 100 25.79 -0.85 -20.42
C ASP A 100 25.27 -0.51 -19.00
N PRO A 101 26.05 -0.72 -17.92
CA PRO A 101 25.67 -0.31 -16.56
C PRO A 101 25.37 1.19 -16.41
N GLU A 102 25.96 2.04 -17.26
CA GLU A 102 25.69 3.49 -17.26
C GLU A 102 24.29 3.83 -17.81
N PHE A 103 23.55 2.86 -18.36
CA PHE A 103 22.12 3.00 -18.63
C PHE A 103 21.32 3.30 -17.35
N PHE A 104 21.73 2.72 -16.22
CA PHE A 104 21.02 2.90 -14.96
C PHE A 104 21.35 4.24 -14.29
N PRO A 105 20.35 4.95 -13.74
CA PRO A 105 20.62 6.12 -12.93
C PRO A 105 21.43 5.73 -11.68
N LYS A 106 22.33 6.63 -11.25
CA LYS A 106 23.22 6.37 -10.09
C LYS A 106 22.55 6.58 -8.74
N LYS A 107 21.27 6.96 -8.74
CA LYS A 107 20.46 7.24 -7.55
C LYS A 107 19.02 6.80 -7.76
N ARG A 108 18.39 6.46 -6.64
CA ARG A 108 16.97 6.21 -6.49
C ARG A 108 16.13 7.33 -7.12
N GLY A 109 15.11 6.94 -7.89
CA GLY A 109 14.08 7.86 -8.41
C GLY A 109 13.15 8.39 -7.31
N MET A 110 12.25 9.30 -7.67
CA MET A 110 11.30 9.91 -6.73
C MET A 110 10.37 8.87 -6.09
N ALA A 111 10.01 9.08 -4.82
CA ALA A 111 8.90 8.34 -4.23
C ALA A 111 7.58 8.77 -4.87
N GLN A 112 6.57 7.90 -4.86
CA GLN A 112 5.25 8.20 -5.44
C GLN A 112 4.66 9.51 -4.92
N THR A 113 4.82 9.81 -3.63
CA THR A 113 4.31 11.03 -3.00
C THR A 113 5.05 12.29 -3.45
N ASP A 114 6.28 12.15 -3.93
CA ASP A 114 7.12 13.24 -4.45
C ASP A 114 6.88 13.49 -5.95
N ILE A 115 6.34 12.51 -6.68
CA ILE A 115 5.93 12.65 -8.09
C ILE A 115 4.86 13.74 -8.26
N PHE A 116 3.86 13.82 -7.36
CA PHE A 116 2.76 14.77 -7.49
C PHE A 116 3.21 16.24 -7.40
N PRO A 117 4.02 16.66 -6.40
CA PRO A 117 4.65 17.98 -6.41
C PRO A 117 5.49 18.25 -7.67
N ALA A 118 6.22 17.26 -8.19
CA ALA A 118 7.02 17.44 -9.41
C ALA A 118 6.17 17.63 -10.68
N ILE A 119 4.96 17.08 -10.72
CA ILE A 119 3.98 17.39 -11.77
C ILE A 119 3.52 18.86 -11.64
N GLU A 120 3.30 19.33 -10.41
CA GLU A 120 2.83 20.71 -10.19
C GLU A 120 3.82 21.78 -10.66
N THR A 121 5.12 21.50 -10.54
CA THR A 121 6.22 22.37 -11.00
C THR A 121 6.52 22.22 -12.49
N GLY A 122 5.95 21.20 -13.16
CA GLY A 122 6.21 20.90 -14.57
C GLY A 122 7.49 20.10 -14.82
N GLU A 123 8.15 19.59 -13.77
CA GLU A 123 9.31 18.69 -13.90
C GLU A 123 8.87 17.33 -14.46
N ILE A 124 7.73 16.82 -14.01
CA ILE A 124 7.09 15.62 -14.57
C ILE A 124 5.93 16.02 -15.46
N LYS A 125 6.05 15.70 -16.75
CA LYS A 125 5.05 16.00 -17.79
C LYS A 125 4.22 14.79 -18.20
N GLY A 126 4.77 13.58 -18.02
CA GLY A 126 4.16 12.32 -18.40
C GLY A 126 4.06 11.38 -17.20
N LEU A 127 2.94 10.69 -17.04
CA LEU A 127 2.75 9.65 -16.03
C LEU A 127 2.08 8.41 -16.64
N TRP A 128 2.64 7.22 -16.40
CA TRP A 128 2.00 5.95 -16.69
C TRP A 128 1.53 5.30 -15.39
N LEU A 129 0.22 5.30 -15.20
CA LEU A 129 -0.45 4.82 -14.00
C LEU A 129 -1.02 3.41 -14.26
N ILE A 130 -0.69 2.46 -13.40
CA ILE A 130 -1.04 1.05 -13.59
C ILE A 130 -1.78 0.53 -12.35
N ALA A 131 -3.00 0.04 -12.56
CA ALA A 131 -3.85 -0.60 -11.54
C ALA A 131 -3.94 0.15 -10.19
N THR A 132 -3.91 1.49 -10.23
CA THR A 132 -3.88 2.38 -9.07
C THR A 132 -4.80 3.57 -9.32
N ASN A 133 -5.42 4.09 -8.26
CA ASN A 133 -6.37 5.19 -8.38
C ASN A 133 -6.06 6.30 -7.35
N PRO A 134 -5.16 7.24 -7.68
CA PRO A 134 -4.79 8.32 -6.77
C PRO A 134 -5.94 9.28 -6.48
N MET A 135 -6.93 9.41 -7.38
CA MET A 135 -8.08 10.29 -7.17
C MET A 135 -8.92 9.93 -5.92
N THR A 136 -8.90 8.67 -5.50
CA THR A 136 -9.57 8.24 -4.26
C THR A 136 -8.58 7.84 -3.17
N SER A 137 -7.37 7.39 -3.51
CA SER A 137 -6.41 6.84 -2.53
C SER A 137 -5.34 7.81 -2.03
N MET A 138 -5.10 8.95 -2.69
CA MET A 138 -4.13 9.95 -2.24
C MET A 138 -4.77 10.98 -1.29
N PRO A 139 -4.01 11.53 -0.32
CA PRO A 139 -4.48 12.59 0.55
C PRO A 139 -4.66 13.89 -0.24
N ASN A 140 -5.51 14.79 0.26
CA ASN A 140 -5.83 16.07 -0.34
C ASN A 140 -6.29 15.92 -1.81
N THR A 141 -7.38 15.17 -2.01
CA THR A 141 -7.94 14.88 -3.34
C THR A 141 -8.15 16.12 -4.23
N ALA A 142 -8.50 17.27 -3.63
CA ALA A 142 -8.65 18.52 -4.37
C ALA A 142 -7.34 19.01 -5.01
N ARG A 143 -6.20 18.84 -4.33
CA ARG A 143 -4.88 19.12 -4.90
C ARG A 143 -4.55 18.12 -6.01
N ILE A 144 -4.73 16.83 -5.75
CA ILE A 144 -4.43 15.75 -6.71
C ILE A 144 -5.17 15.95 -8.02
N ARG A 145 -6.43 16.38 -7.98
CA ARG A 145 -7.22 16.74 -9.16
C ARG A 145 -6.49 17.76 -10.05
N LYS A 146 -6.12 18.90 -9.46
CA LYS A 146 -5.38 19.98 -10.14
C LYS A 146 -4.00 19.52 -10.61
N THR A 147 -3.37 18.59 -9.90
CA THR A 147 -2.09 18.02 -10.29
C THR A 147 -2.23 17.20 -11.57
N LEU A 148 -3.23 16.31 -11.66
CA LEU A 148 -3.41 15.46 -12.84
C LEU A 148 -3.78 16.26 -14.10
N GLU A 149 -4.54 17.36 -13.95
CA GLU A 149 -4.88 18.30 -15.04
C GLU A 149 -3.66 18.97 -15.68
N LYS A 150 -2.50 18.99 -15.01
CA LYS A 150 -1.26 19.60 -15.54
C LYS A 150 -0.42 18.65 -16.40
N LEU A 151 -0.70 17.35 -16.38
CA LEU A 151 0.07 16.39 -17.16
C LEU A 151 -0.17 16.63 -18.66
N GLU A 152 0.92 16.64 -19.43
CA GLU A 152 0.86 16.67 -20.89
C GLU A 152 0.47 15.29 -21.46
N CYS A 153 0.72 14.21 -20.69
CA CYS A 153 0.31 12.87 -21.03
C CYS A 153 0.10 12.01 -19.78
N LEU A 154 -1.09 11.45 -19.63
CA LEU A 154 -1.43 10.47 -18.60
C LEU A 154 -1.89 9.17 -19.29
N ILE A 155 -1.11 8.11 -19.11
CA ILE A 155 -1.48 6.76 -19.57
C ILE A 155 -2.11 6.05 -18.38
N VAL A 156 -3.34 5.57 -18.53
CA VAL A 156 -4.04 4.76 -17.53
C VAL A 156 -4.14 3.33 -18.04
N GLN A 157 -3.48 2.41 -17.35
CA GLN A 157 -3.60 0.97 -17.58
C GLN A 157 -4.39 0.34 -16.44
N ASP A 158 -5.64 0.00 -16.70
CA ASP A 158 -6.54 -0.60 -15.72
C ASP A 158 -7.48 -1.61 -16.39
N ALA A 159 -8.08 -2.48 -15.59
CA ALA A 159 -9.12 -3.42 -16.04
C ALA A 159 -10.51 -2.76 -16.02
N TYR A 160 -10.67 -1.66 -15.29
CA TYR A 160 -11.91 -0.92 -15.18
C TYR A 160 -11.76 0.45 -15.84
N GLN A 161 -12.65 0.77 -16.77
CA GLN A 161 -12.67 2.09 -17.40
C GLN A 161 -13.28 3.14 -16.47
N ASP A 162 -14.24 2.75 -15.63
CA ASP A 162 -14.96 3.60 -14.68
C ASP A 162 -14.18 3.86 -13.38
N VAL A 163 -12.90 4.15 -13.52
CA VAL A 163 -12.00 4.59 -12.44
C VAL A 163 -11.84 6.10 -12.56
N GLU A 164 -11.89 6.82 -11.44
CA GLU A 164 -11.93 8.29 -11.39
C GLU A 164 -10.70 8.95 -12.01
N THR A 165 -9.57 8.24 -12.04
CA THR A 165 -8.34 8.74 -12.67
C THR A 165 -8.39 8.69 -14.21
N THR A 166 -9.25 7.84 -14.80
CA THR A 166 -9.44 7.75 -16.26
C THR A 166 -9.98 9.05 -16.87
N GLU A 167 -10.73 9.85 -16.10
CA GLU A 167 -11.24 11.17 -16.52
C GLU A 167 -10.12 12.17 -16.88
N TYR A 168 -8.90 11.95 -16.38
CA TYR A 168 -7.71 12.77 -16.69
C TYR A 168 -6.76 12.05 -17.67
N GLY A 169 -7.11 10.84 -18.09
CA GLY A 169 -6.32 9.99 -18.96
C GLY A 169 -6.30 10.50 -20.39
N HIS A 170 -5.11 10.52 -20.99
CA HIS A 170 -4.92 10.83 -22.41
C HIS A 170 -4.88 9.54 -23.26
N ILE A 171 -4.42 8.44 -22.66
CA ILE A 171 -4.35 7.11 -23.27
C ILE A 171 -4.87 6.10 -22.24
N PHE A 172 -5.78 5.21 -22.67
CA PHE A 172 -6.25 4.09 -21.86
C PHE A 172 -5.77 2.76 -22.45
N LEU A 173 -5.11 1.94 -21.64
CA LEU A 173 -4.61 0.62 -22.02
C LEU A 173 -5.42 -0.45 -21.25
N PRO A 174 -6.40 -1.12 -21.89
CA PRO A 174 -7.25 -2.09 -21.20
C PRO A 174 -6.42 -3.32 -20.78
N SER A 175 -6.30 -3.53 -19.48
CA SER A 175 -5.61 -4.70 -18.91
C SER A 175 -6.59 -5.78 -18.45
N GLY A 176 -6.15 -7.04 -18.40
CA GLY A 176 -7.00 -8.11 -17.87
C GLY A 176 -7.23 -8.04 -16.35
N LEU A 177 -8.06 -8.91 -15.80
CA LEU A 177 -8.18 -9.19 -14.35
C LEU A 177 -7.27 -10.34 -13.92
N TRP A 178 -7.28 -10.71 -12.62
CA TRP A 178 -6.41 -11.79 -12.12
C TRP A 178 -6.68 -13.11 -12.86
N ALA A 179 -7.95 -13.44 -13.12
CA ALA A 179 -8.35 -14.70 -13.75
C ALA A 179 -8.04 -14.74 -15.26
N GLU A 180 -7.68 -13.59 -15.81
CA GLU A 180 -7.34 -13.37 -17.22
C GLU A 180 -5.83 -13.27 -17.44
N LYS A 181 -5.05 -13.53 -16.38
CA LYS A 181 -3.60 -13.42 -16.35
C LYS A 181 -2.98 -14.69 -15.79
N GLU A 182 -1.70 -14.83 -16.05
CA GLU A 182 -0.85 -15.88 -15.48
C GLU A 182 0.34 -15.21 -14.79
N GLY A 183 0.88 -15.83 -13.75
CA GLY A 183 2.06 -15.36 -13.04
C GLY A 183 2.10 -15.83 -11.61
N VAL A 184 2.69 -15.02 -10.73
CA VAL A 184 2.78 -15.33 -9.30
C VAL A 184 2.40 -14.14 -8.44
N PHE A 185 1.88 -14.40 -7.25
CA PHE A 185 1.72 -13.43 -6.18
C PHE A 185 2.51 -13.85 -4.96
N THR A 186 3.23 -12.90 -4.35
CA THR A 186 3.88 -13.11 -3.06
C THR A 186 3.05 -12.45 -1.95
N ASN A 187 2.57 -13.27 -1.01
CA ASN A 187 1.69 -12.85 0.06
C ASN A 187 2.45 -12.35 1.31
N THR A 188 1.73 -12.06 2.41
CA THR A 188 2.32 -11.47 3.62
C THR A 188 3.35 -12.34 4.34
N GLU A 189 3.32 -13.67 4.15
CA GLU A 189 4.23 -14.61 4.79
C GLU A 189 5.35 -15.07 3.86
N ARG A 190 5.60 -14.30 2.77
CA ARG A 190 6.61 -14.59 1.73
C ARG A 190 6.31 -15.80 0.87
N ARG A 191 5.07 -16.32 0.94
CA ARG A 191 4.65 -17.43 0.09
C ARG A 191 4.35 -16.91 -1.30
N VAL A 192 5.05 -17.46 -2.27
CA VAL A 192 4.86 -17.28 -3.70
C VAL A 192 3.78 -18.26 -4.12
N ASN A 193 2.67 -17.76 -4.64
CA ASN A 193 1.54 -18.55 -5.11
C ASN A 193 1.41 -18.39 -6.62
N LEU A 194 1.21 -19.50 -7.33
CA LEU A 194 0.91 -19.51 -8.76
C LEU A 194 -0.48 -18.94 -9.02
N VAL A 195 -0.60 -18.15 -10.09
CA VAL A 195 -1.86 -17.64 -10.65
C VAL A 195 -1.98 -18.21 -12.05
N ASN A 196 -3.04 -19.01 -12.27
CA ASN A 196 -3.34 -19.58 -13.57
C ASN A 196 -4.36 -18.72 -14.30
N ASN A 197 -4.20 -18.61 -15.62
CA ASN A 197 -5.24 -18.07 -16.48
C ASN A 197 -6.42 -19.05 -16.52
N VAL A 198 -7.62 -18.54 -16.30
CA VAL A 198 -8.88 -19.33 -16.29
C VAL A 198 -9.78 -18.94 -17.47
N ILE A 199 -9.67 -17.71 -17.95
CA ILE A 199 -10.47 -17.17 -19.05
C ILE A 199 -9.65 -16.17 -19.86
N ASP A 200 -9.97 -16.02 -21.15
CA ASP A 200 -9.36 -15.00 -21.99
C ASP A 200 -9.77 -13.58 -21.55
N PRO A 201 -8.86 -12.60 -21.63
CA PRO A 201 -9.22 -11.20 -21.42
C PRO A 201 -10.32 -10.74 -22.39
N PRO A 202 -11.34 -9.99 -21.92
CA PRO A 202 -12.46 -9.60 -22.75
C PRO A 202 -12.10 -8.52 -23.78
N GLY A 203 -12.69 -8.62 -24.98
CA GLY A 203 -12.59 -7.60 -26.01
C GLY A 203 -11.15 -7.32 -26.45
N LEU A 204 -10.68 -6.08 -26.25
CA LEU A 204 -9.32 -5.65 -26.59
C LEU A 204 -8.36 -5.71 -25.40
N ALA A 205 -8.81 -6.16 -24.23
CA ALA A 205 -7.96 -6.25 -23.05
C ALA A 205 -6.79 -7.22 -23.29
N LYS A 206 -5.65 -6.94 -22.65
CA LYS A 206 -4.46 -7.79 -22.70
C LYS A 206 -3.85 -7.97 -21.31
N PRO A 207 -3.14 -9.08 -21.03
CA PRO A 207 -2.38 -9.23 -19.79
C PRO A 207 -1.34 -8.11 -19.66
N ASP A 208 -1.03 -7.63 -18.44
CA ASP A 208 -0.08 -6.51 -18.27
C ASP A 208 1.29 -6.81 -18.87
N LEU A 209 1.78 -8.05 -18.71
CA LEU A 209 3.05 -8.49 -19.30
C LEU A 209 3.09 -8.30 -20.81
N TRP A 210 1.98 -8.61 -21.51
CA TRP A 210 1.89 -8.38 -22.94
C TRP A 210 2.00 -6.88 -23.25
N ILE A 211 1.30 -6.03 -22.50
CA ILE A 211 1.33 -4.58 -22.69
C ILE A 211 2.76 -4.05 -22.49
N PHE A 212 3.44 -4.47 -21.42
CA PHE A 212 4.84 -4.12 -21.17
C PHE A 212 5.76 -4.57 -22.31
N ASN A 213 5.64 -5.81 -22.78
CA ASN A 213 6.46 -6.32 -23.89
C ASN A 213 6.22 -5.55 -25.18
N GLN A 214 4.97 -5.20 -25.49
CA GLN A 214 4.66 -4.38 -26.66
C GLN A 214 5.23 -2.97 -26.54
N MET A 215 5.16 -2.35 -25.35
CA MET A 215 5.76 -1.05 -25.11
C MET A 215 7.28 -1.11 -25.22
N ALA A 216 7.92 -2.12 -24.61
CA ALA A 216 9.38 -2.32 -24.67
C ALA A 216 9.91 -2.43 -26.11
N LYS A 217 9.20 -3.15 -27.00
CA LYS A 217 9.55 -3.30 -28.42
C LYS A 217 9.62 -1.98 -29.20
N ARG A 218 9.03 -0.90 -28.68
CA ARG A 218 9.02 0.43 -29.31
C ARG A 218 10.22 1.30 -28.92
N PHE A 219 11.01 0.88 -27.93
CA PHE A 219 12.22 1.58 -27.51
C PHE A 219 13.47 0.94 -28.15
N GLU A 220 14.50 1.75 -28.42
CA GLU A 220 15.74 1.29 -29.06
C GLU A 220 16.42 0.14 -28.28
N ASN A 221 16.45 0.24 -26.95
CA ASN A 221 17.00 -0.82 -26.09
C ASN A 221 16.17 -2.11 -26.10
N GLY A 222 14.92 -2.08 -26.57
CA GLY A 222 14.10 -3.28 -26.77
C GLY A 222 14.65 -4.22 -27.84
N GLN A 223 15.61 -3.76 -28.66
CA GLN A 223 16.37 -4.62 -29.57
C GLN A 223 17.58 -5.30 -28.90
N LYS A 224 18.04 -4.79 -27.76
CA LYS A 224 19.18 -5.32 -27.01
C LYS A 224 18.72 -6.27 -25.90
N ILE A 225 17.73 -5.82 -25.12
CA ILE A 225 17.20 -6.60 -23.99
C ILE A 225 16.14 -7.56 -24.53
N ARG A 226 16.32 -8.86 -24.26
CA ARG A 226 15.32 -9.87 -24.59
C ARG A 226 14.43 -10.13 -23.38
N PHE A 227 13.29 -9.46 -23.34
CA PHE A 227 12.27 -9.72 -22.31
C PHE A 227 11.55 -11.05 -22.57
N PRO A 228 11.33 -11.89 -21.55
CA PRO A 228 10.52 -13.09 -21.69
C PRO A 228 9.08 -12.76 -22.13
N GLU A 229 8.54 -13.55 -23.05
CA GLU A 229 7.18 -13.36 -23.57
C GLU A 229 6.10 -14.02 -22.71
N THR A 230 6.49 -14.93 -21.81
CA THR A 230 5.59 -15.67 -20.92
C THR A 230 5.85 -15.35 -19.46
N ALA A 231 4.82 -15.44 -18.63
CA ALA A 231 4.95 -15.22 -17.19
C ALA A 231 5.92 -16.21 -16.53
N GLU A 232 5.91 -17.47 -16.97
CA GLU A 232 6.88 -18.48 -16.51
C GLU A 232 8.32 -18.13 -16.92
N GLY A 233 8.51 -17.55 -18.11
CA GLY A 233 9.82 -17.07 -18.54
C GLY A 233 10.33 -15.93 -17.66
N VAL A 234 9.46 -14.99 -17.29
CA VAL A 234 9.78 -13.94 -16.30
C VAL A 234 10.11 -14.57 -14.96
N PHE A 235 9.32 -15.54 -14.50
CA PHE A 235 9.57 -16.23 -13.23
C PHE A 235 10.94 -16.93 -13.18
N LYS A 236 11.37 -17.56 -14.29
CA LYS A 236 12.73 -18.13 -14.42
C LYS A 236 13.81 -17.05 -14.29
N GLU A 237 13.62 -15.89 -14.93
CA GLU A 237 14.50 -14.73 -14.77
C GLU A 237 14.55 -14.25 -13.31
N LEU A 238 13.42 -14.22 -12.59
CA LEU A 238 13.39 -13.91 -11.16
C LEU A 238 14.24 -14.91 -10.34
N GLY A 239 14.15 -16.21 -10.67
CA GLY A 239 14.97 -17.26 -10.07
C GLY A 239 16.47 -17.01 -10.25
N GLU A 240 16.91 -16.70 -11.46
CA GLU A 240 18.32 -16.39 -11.75
C GLU A 240 18.79 -15.14 -11.01
N LEU A 241 18.01 -14.06 -11.07
CA LEU A 241 18.37 -12.77 -10.47
C LEU A 241 18.37 -12.78 -8.93
N SER A 242 17.70 -13.74 -8.29
CA SER A 242 17.66 -13.87 -6.82
C SER A 242 18.63 -14.88 -6.23
N LYS A 243 19.31 -15.68 -7.07
CA LYS A 243 20.23 -16.73 -6.63
C LYS A 243 21.27 -16.20 -5.63
N GLY A 244 21.37 -16.88 -4.48
CA GLY A 244 22.28 -16.53 -3.38
C GLY A 244 21.84 -15.35 -2.50
N ARG A 245 20.67 -14.74 -2.75
CA ARG A 245 20.13 -13.67 -1.91
C ARG A 245 19.15 -14.21 -0.88
N MET A 246 18.80 -13.41 0.13
CA MET A 246 17.79 -13.81 1.12
C MET A 246 16.42 -14.14 0.50
N LEU A 247 16.08 -13.48 -0.62
CA LEU A 247 14.85 -13.73 -1.39
C LEU A 247 15.04 -14.81 -2.48
N ASP A 248 15.83 -15.85 -2.25
CA ASP A 248 16.18 -16.80 -3.31
C ASP A 248 14.95 -17.55 -3.88
N TYR A 249 14.74 -17.47 -5.19
CA TYR A 249 13.70 -18.21 -5.93
C TYR A 249 14.29 -19.33 -6.80
N SER A 250 15.61 -19.54 -6.80
CA SER A 250 16.31 -20.37 -7.80
C SER A 250 15.93 -21.85 -7.76
N GLY A 251 15.30 -22.33 -6.69
CA GLY A 251 14.75 -23.69 -6.59
C GLY A 251 13.26 -23.79 -6.90
N MET A 252 12.55 -22.67 -7.07
CA MET A 252 11.11 -22.69 -7.30
C MET A 252 10.80 -22.93 -8.78
N THR A 253 9.81 -23.80 -9.03
CA THR A 253 9.23 -24.02 -10.37
C THR A 253 7.72 -23.88 -10.29
N TYR A 254 7.04 -23.62 -11.41
CA TYR A 254 5.57 -23.58 -11.43
C TYR A 254 4.95 -24.89 -10.93
N GLN A 255 5.52 -26.03 -11.33
CA GLN A 255 5.12 -27.34 -10.84
C GLN A 255 5.23 -27.42 -9.31
N MET A 256 6.36 -26.95 -8.73
CA MET A 256 6.54 -26.93 -7.28
C MET A 256 5.51 -26.01 -6.60
N LEU A 257 5.24 -24.83 -7.16
CA LEU A 257 4.24 -23.90 -6.63
C LEU A 257 2.84 -24.51 -6.65
N GLU A 258 2.49 -25.25 -7.69
CA GLU A 258 1.21 -25.94 -7.80
C GLU A 258 1.09 -27.11 -6.82
N GLU A 259 2.06 -28.03 -6.82
CA GLU A 259 2.07 -29.23 -5.96
C GLU A 259 2.09 -28.90 -4.47
N GLN A 260 2.76 -27.79 -4.08
CA GLN A 260 2.93 -27.38 -2.68
C GLN A 260 1.96 -26.28 -2.24
N CYS A 261 1.01 -25.87 -3.10
CA CYS A 261 0.10 -24.74 -2.84
C CYS A 261 0.85 -23.44 -2.47
N GLY A 262 1.96 -23.19 -3.17
CA GLY A 262 2.86 -22.06 -3.01
C GLY A 262 4.01 -22.31 -2.04
N VAL A 263 5.13 -21.63 -2.27
CA VAL A 263 6.40 -21.85 -1.56
C VAL A 263 6.90 -20.55 -0.94
N GLN A 264 7.42 -20.62 0.28
CA GLN A 264 8.03 -19.47 0.94
C GLN A 264 9.50 -19.33 0.52
N TRP A 265 9.91 -18.17 -0.01
CA TRP A 265 11.34 -17.92 -0.20
C TRP A 265 12.05 -17.81 1.17
N PRO A 266 13.39 -17.90 1.27
CA PRO A 266 14.27 -18.47 0.25
C PRO A 266 13.93 -19.94 -0.03
N CYS A 267 14.04 -20.32 -1.30
CA CYS A 267 13.99 -21.68 -1.80
C CYS A 267 15.08 -21.81 -2.87
N THR A 268 16.26 -22.26 -2.44
CA THR A 268 17.46 -22.38 -3.28
C THR A 268 17.38 -23.59 -4.21
N GLU A 269 18.20 -23.61 -5.24
CA GLU A 269 18.31 -24.75 -6.16
C GLU A 269 18.54 -26.08 -5.41
N GLY A 270 17.75 -27.10 -5.74
CA GLY A 270 17.77 -28.40 -5.06
C GLY A 270 17.01 -28.48 -3.73
N ALA A 271 16.46 -27.37 -3.22
CA ALA A 271 15.61 -27.39 -2.03
C ALA A 271 14.26 -28.08 -2.33
N VAL A 272 13.84 -28.97 -1.43
CA VAL A 272 12.54 -29.68 -1.54
C VAL A 272 11.39 -28.84 -1.01
N ILE A 273 11.68 -27.97 -0.03
CA ILE A 273 10.73 -27.03 0.56
C ILE A 273 11.39 -25.66 0.71
N GLY A 274 10.57 -24.61 0.72
CA GLY A 274 11.01 -23.26 1.06
C GLY A 274 11.29 -23.08 2.55
N ALA A 275 11.76 -21.89 2.93
CA ALA A 275 12.08 -21.57 4.32
C ALA A 275 10.90 -20.93 5.07
N PRO A 276 10.24 -21.64 6.01
CA PRO A 276 9.08 -21.10 6.72
C PRO A 276 9.43 -19.96 7.68
N ARG A 277 10.69 -19.84 8.07
CA ARG A 277 11.16 -18.85 9.04
C ARG A 277 12.54 -18.32 8.64
N LEU A 278 12.73 -17.02 8.83
CA LEU A 278 14.02 -16.36 8.64
C LEU A 278 14.79 -16.30 9.96
N TYR A 279 16.11 -16.13 9.85
CA TYR A 279 17.01 -15.83 10.98
C TYR A 279 17.06 -16.92 12.06
N THR A 280 16.73 -18.17 11.73
CA THR A 280 16.84 -19.32 12.65
C THR A 280 18.27 -19.60 13.09
N ASP A 281 19.26 -19.12 12.34
CA ASP A 281 20.70 -19.21 12.62
C ASP A 281 21.25 -17.95 13.32
N GLY A 282 20.39 -16.96 13.60
CA GLY A 282 20.79 -15.69 14.21
C GLY A 282 21.63 -14.77 13.32
N LYS A 283 21.72 -15.03 12.00
CA LYS A 283 22.50 -14.22 11.05
C LYS A 283 21.62 -13.22 10.31
N PHE A 284 21.79 -11.94 10.62
CA PHE A 284 21.04 -10.84 10.01
C PHE A 284 21.76 -10.26 8.78
N GLN A 285 21.03 -9.54 7.95
CA GLN A 285 21.51 -8.98 6.68
C GLN A 285 22.35 -7.69 6.86
N TYR A 286 23.25 -7.69 7.84
CA TYR A 286 24.27 -6.66 8.05
C TYR A 286 25.67 -7.26 7.84
N PRO A 287 26.72 -6.47 7.50
CA PRO A 287 28.06 -7.00 7.26
C PRO A 287 28.66 -7.81 8.42
N ASP A 288 28.27 -7.50 9.66
CA ASP A 288 28.70 -8.22 10.87
C ASP A 288 27.74 -9.33 11.30
N GLY A 289 26.69 -9.60 10.52
CA GLY A 289 25.68 -10.62 10.79
C GLY A 289 24.74 -10.32 11.96
N LYS A 290 24.78 -9.12 12.56
CA LYS A 290 24.02 -8.79 13.78
C LYS A 290 22.89 -7.81 13.50
N ALA A 291 21.72 -8.05 14.11
CA ALA A 291 20.64 -7.07 14.14
C ALA A 291 21.08 -5.77 14.84
N LYS A 292 20.42 -4.65 14.52
CA LYS A 292 20.71 -3.34 15.10
C LYS A 292 19.56 -2.91 16.01
N LEU A 293 19.89 -2.55 17.24
CA LEU A 293 19.00 -1.80 18.13
C LEU A 293 19.27 -0.32 17.91
N ILE A 294 18.24 0.41 17.49
CA ILE A 294 18.36 1.83 17.13
C ILE A 294 17.63 2.63 18.21
N PRO A 295 18.30 3.56 18.90
CA PRO A 295 17.62 4.45 19.84
C PRO A 295 16.71 5.42 19.08
N LEU A 296 15.45 5.50 19.49
CA LEU A 296 14.45 6.33 18.84
C LEU A 296 14.15 7.56 19.68
N ALA A 297 14.24 8.74 19.07
CA ALA A 297 13.70 9.96 19.65
C ALA A 297 12.20 10.04 19.32
N PHE A 298 11.38 10.47 20.28
CA PHE A 298 9.99 10.80 20.00
C PHE A 298 9.90 12.27 19.57
N ILE A 299 9.46 12.50 18.34
CA ILE A 299 9.18 13.84 17.81
C ILE A 299 7.67 13.96 17.67
N ASP A 300 7.10 15.12 18.00
CA ASP A 300 5.65 15.30 17.94
C ASP A 300 5.29 16.34 16.87
N ASN A 301 5.29 15.90 15.61
CA ASN A 301 5.14 16.73 14.42
C ASN A 301 3.87 16.42 13.61
N ASN A 302 2.93 15.67 14.17
CA ASN A 302 1.65 15.37 13.51
C ASN A 302 0.72 16.59 13.51
N GLU A 303 -0.24 16.62 12.58
CA GLU A 303 -1.42 17.48 12.73
C GLU A 303 -2.16 17.05 14.02
N LYS A 304 -2.58 18.03 14.82
CA LYS A 304 -3.32 17.81 16.06
C LYS A 304 -4.62 18.59 16.07
N PRO A 305 -5.64 18.10 16.78
CA PRO A 305 -6.79 18.89 17.14
C PRO A 305 -6.40 20.12 17.93
N ASP A 306 -7.16 21.18 17.72
CA ASP A 306 -7.07 22.46 18.42
C ASP A 306 -8.48 23.03 18.64
N ASP A 307 -8.58 24.27 19.10
CA ASP A 307 -9.86 24.91 19.42
C ASP A 307 -10.76 25.07 18.19
N GLU A 308 -10.19 25.18 16.98
CA GLU A 308 -10.96 25.33 15.74
C GLU A 308 -11.37 23.97 15.14
N TYR A 309 -10.53 22.94 15.27
CA TYR A 309 -10.72 21.59 14.75
C TYR A 309 -10.55 20.54 15.87
N PRO A 310 -11.51 20.39 16.79
CA PRO A 310 -11.31 19.71 18.07
C PRO A 310 -11.34 18.17 18.02
N PHE A 311 -11.63 17.55 16.86
CA PHE A 311 -11.71 16.10 16.74
C PHE A 311 -10.53 15.51 15.98
N TRP A 312 -10.05 14.37 16.48
CA TRP A 312 -9.20 13.47 15.72
C TRP A 312 -10.02 12.77 14.63
N LEU A 313 -9.53 12.77 13.39
CA LEU A 313 -10.06 11.97 12.29
C LEU A 313 -9.08 10.87 11.90
N SER A 314 -9.54 9.63 11.99
CA SER A 314 -8.84 8.44 11.49
C SER A 314 -9.61 7.84 10.32
N SER A 315 -8.90 7.49 9.24
CA SER A 315 -9.50 6.76 8.12
C SER A 315 -9.14 5.28 8.13
N GLY A 316 -10.02 4.42 7.63
CA GLY A 316 -9.69 3.01 7.51
C GLY A 316 -10.62 2.22 6.60
N ARG A 317 -10.76 0.93 6.91
CA ARG A 317 -11.37 -0.06 6.03
C ARG A 317 -12.60 -0.69 6.65
N VAL A 318 -13.50 -1.12 5.79
CA VAL A 318 -14.60 -2.03 6.12
C VAL A 318 -14.39 -3.35 5.37
N VAL A 319 -15.13 -4.39 5.77
CA VAL A 319 -14.99 -5.74 5.18
C VAL A 319 -15.63 -5.79 3.78
N GLU A 320 -16.67 -4.99 3.58
CA GLU A 320 -17.52 -5.01 2.39
C GLU A 320 -16.79 -4.51 1.15
N HIS A 321 -15.87 -3.56 1.34
CA HIS A 321 -15.25 -2.82 0.24
C HIS A 321 -13.74 -2.98 0.22
N PHE A 322 -13.18 -3.21 -0.97
CA PHE A 322 -11.75 -3.19 -1.19
C PHE A 322 -11.33 -1.84 -1.78
N HIS A 323 -10.55 -1.09 -0.99
CA HIS A 323 -9.95 0.19 -1.39
C HIS A 323 -10.95 1.11 -2.11
N THR A 324 -10.65 1.58 -3.31
CA THR A 324 -11.43 2.60 -4.02
C THR A 324 -12.71 2.05 -4.69
N ARG A 325 -13.21 0.88 -4.27
CA ARG A 325 -14.49 0.29 -4.70
C ARG A 325 -14.67 -0.01 -6.19
N THR A 326 -13.66 0.22 -7.03
CA THR A 326 -13.71 -0.06 -8.48
C THR A 326 -14.16 -1.49 -8.81
N ARG A 327 -13.84 -2.44 -7.92
CA ARG A 327 -14.31 -3.84 -7.96
C ARG A 327 -15.54 -4.08 -7.09
N THR A 328 -15.40 -3.90 -5.78
CA THR A 328 -16.42 -4.30 -4.80
C THR A 328 -17.68 -3.44 -4.86
N GLY A 329 -17.56 -2.19 -5.31
CA GLY A 329 -18.69 -1.29 -5.57
C GLY A 329 -19.63 -1.77 -6.68
N LYS A 330 -19.21 -2.74 -7.49
CA LYS A 330 -20.07 -3.40 -8.50
C LYS A 330 -20.80 -4.63 -7.94
N VAL A 331 -20.48 -5.07 -6.73
CA VAL A 331 -21.12 -6.22 -6.09
C VAL A 331 -22.31 -5.74 -5.26
N GLY A 332 -23.52 -6.08 -5.69
CA GLY A 332 -24.76 -5.61 -5.08
C GLY A 332 -24.85 -5.85 -3.57
N ASN A 333 -24.43 -7.02 -3.09
CA ASN A 333 -24.46 -7.33 -1.65
C ASN A 333 -23.51 -6.43 -0.83
N GLN A 334 -22.35 -6.05 -1.36
CA GLN A 334 -21.44 -5.15 -0.64
C GLN A 334 -22.03 -3.75 -0.47
N ASN A 335 -22.75 -3.27 -1.50
CA ASN A 335 -23.47 -2.00 -1.40
C ASN A 335 -24.71 -2.06 -0.49
N LYS A 336 -25.23 -3.24 -0.14
CA LYS A 336 -26.33 -3.33 0.85
C LYS A 336 -25.81 -3.08 2.27
N PHE A 337 -24.64 -3.62 2.59
CA PHE A 337 -24.06 -3.53 3.94
C PHE A 337 -23.28 -2.22 4.17
N SER A 338 -22.63 -1.68 3.14
CA SER A 338 -21.94 -0.39 3.20
C SER A 338 -22.30 0.47 1.97
N PRO A 339 -23.49 1.10 1.94
CA PRO A 339 -24.01 1.76 0.74
C PRO A 339 -23.36 3.10 0.43
N THR A 340 -22.98 3.85 1.46
CA THR A 340 -22.67 5.27 1.37
C THR A 340 -21.61 5.66 2.39
N PRO A 341 -20.87 6.79 2.21
CA PRO A 341 -19.90 7.21 3.21
C PRO A 341 -20.58 7.53 4.55
N TYR A 342 -20.02 6.99 5.62
CA TYR A 342 -20.47 7.20 6.99
C TYR A 342 -19.29 7.48 7.92
N MET A 343 -19.56 8.05 9.09
CA MET A 343 -18.61 8.10 10.19
C MET A 343 -19.09 7.31 11.40
N GLU A 344 -18.15 6.69 12.10
CA GLU A 344 -18.36 6.26 13.47
C GLU A 344 -18.08 7.43 14.43
N MET A 345 -19.04 7.73 15.31
CA MET A 345 -18.95 8.84 16.27
C MET A 345 -19.41 8.39 17.66
N ASN A 346 -18.77 8.92 18.70
CA ASN A 346 -19.16 8.63 20.08
C ASN A 346 -20.54 9.26 20.43
N PRO A 347 -21.47 8.55 21.09
CA PRO A 347 -22.80 9.07 21.45
C PRO A 347 -22.77 10.33 22.33
N ASP A 348 -21.83 10.43 23.28
CA ASP A 348 -21.77 11.57 24.21
C ASP A 348 -21.31 12.84 23.49
N ALA A 349 -20.35 12.69 22.56
CA ALA A 349 -19.92 13.77 21.70
C ALA A 349 -21.02 14.23 20.73
N ALA A 350 -21.78 13.28 20.17
CA ALA A 350 -22.92 13.59 19.32
C ALA A 350 -24.01 14.36 20.08
N LYS A 351 -24.32 13.95 21.31
CA LYS A 351 -25.26 14.66 22.18
C LYS A 351 -24.81 16.09 22.47
N ALA A 352 -23.52 16.31 22.74
CA ALA A 352 -22.97 17.64 22.99
C ALA A 352 -23.06 18.57 21.77
N LEU A 353 -23.02 18.00 20.56
CA LEU A 353 -23.12 18.73 19.29
C LEU A 353 -24.54 18.78 18.71
N GLY A 354 -25.53 18.15 19.36
CA GLY A 354 -26.91 18.07 18.84
C GLY A 354 -27.04 17.24 17.56
N ILE A 355 -26.19 16.23 17.37
CA ILE A 355 -26.18 15.37 16.19
C ILE A 355 -26.89 14.05 16.50
N GLU A 356 -27.85 13.68 15.66
CA GLU A 356 -28.65 12.46 15.83
C GLU A 356 -28.02 11.26 15.10
N HIS A 357 -28.31 10.06 15.59
CA HIS A 357 -27.94 8.83 14.89
C HIS A 357 -28.68 8.75 13.53
N MET A 358 -27.97 8.32 12.48
CA MET A 358 -28.47 8.21 11.11
C MET A 358 -28.89 9.55 10.48
N SER A 359 -28.44 10.67 11.05
CA SER A 359 -28.44 11.98 10.38
C SER A 359 -27.16 12.18 9.57
N TYR A 360 -27.16 13.16 8.68
CA TYR A 360 -25.98 13.64 7.97
C TYR A 360 -25.31 14.78 8.74
N ALA A 361 -23.98 14.73 8.78
CA ALA A 361 -23.15 15.78 9.34
C ALA A 361 -22.05 16.18 8.35
N ARG A 362 -21.58 17.43 8.47
CA ARG A 362 -20.47 17.96 7.69
C ARG A 362 -19.21 17.94 8.53
N LEU A 363 -18.16 17.29 8.02
CA LEU A 363 -16.82 17.36 8.59
C LEU A 363 -16.01 18.39 7.84
N VAL A 364 -15.36 19.28 8.56
CA VAL A 364 -14.55 20.36 8.02
C VAL A 364 -13.13 20.21 8.51
N SER A 365 -12.18 20.34 7.60
CA SER A 365 -10.76 20.36 7.88
C SER A 365 -10.14 21.61 7.23
N ARG A 366 -8.86 21.89 7.50
CA ARG A 366 -8.15 23.01 6.84
C ARG A 366 -8.03 22.86 5.32
N ARG A 367 -8.27 21.65 4.77
CA ARG A 367 -8.12 21.33 3.35
C ARG A 367 -9.43 21.29 2.57
N GLY A 368 -10.56 21.14 3.26
CA GLY A 368 -11.87 20.94 2.64
C GLY A 368 -12.86 20.29 3.59
N ASP A 369 -14.02 19.91 3.04
CA ASP A 369 -15.12 19.31 3.79
C ASP A 369 -15.68 18.05 3.13
N ALA A 370 -16.38 17.23 3.92
CA ALA A 370 -17.08 16.04 3.46
C ALA A 370 -18.40 15.89 4.23
N VAL A 371 -19.42 15.33 3.58
CA VAL A 371 -20.71 15.01 4.20
C VAL A 371 -20.85 13.51 4.33
N VAL A 372 -21.13 13.05 5.54
CA VAL A 372 -21.23 11.63 5.88
C VAL A 372 -22.46 11.34 6.72
N LEU A 373 -22.97 10.12 6.64
CA LEU A 373 -23.99 9.61 7.54
C LEU A 373 -23.38 9.31 8.92
N VAL A 374 -24.08 9.62 10.01
CA VAL A 374 -23.58 9.46 11.38
C VAL A 374 -24.01 8.14 12.00
N GLN A 375 -23.04 7.26 12.27
CA GLN A 375 -23.24 6.02 13.01
C GLN A 375 -22.70 6.16 14.44
N LEU A 376 -23.60 6.16 15.43
CA LEU A 376 -23.19 6.30 16.82
C LEU A 376 -22.66 4.97 17.36
N THR A 377 -21.52 5.00 18.04
CA THR A 377 -20.87 3.82 18.60
C THR A 377 -19.88 4.16 19.71
N GLN A 378 -19.75 3.27 20.70
CA GLN A 378 -18.75 3.40 21.77
C GLN A 378 -17.36 2.86 21.36
N ARG A 379 -17.18 2.46 20.10
CA ARG A 379 -15.89 1.97 19.57
C ARG A 379 -14.84 3.07 19.45
N VAL A 380 -15.27 4.31 19.22
CA VAL A 380 -14.40 5.48 19.09
C VAL A 380 -14.47 6.35 20.35
N ALA A 381 -13.33 6.95 20.71
CA ALA A 381 -13.25 7.85 21.85
C ALA A 381 -14.09 9.13 21.63
N PRO A 382 -14.54 9.83 22.69
CA PRO A 382 -15.35 11.04 22.57
C PRO A 382 -14.79 12.13 21.66
N ASN A 383 -13.47 12.26 21.57
CA ASN A 383 -12.78 13.25 20.73
C ASN A 383 -12.26 12.68 19.41
N THR A 384 -12.75 11.53 18.96
CA THR A 384 -12.29 10.85 17.75
C THR A 384 -13.46 10.40 16.89
N VAL A 385 -13.29 10.52 15.57
CA VAL A 385 -14.20 9.95 14.57
C VAL A 385 -13.43 9.08 13.59
N PHE A 386 -14.14 8.10 13.03
CA PHE A 386 -13.60 7.19 12.02
C PHE A 386 -14.43 7.23 10.74
N ILE A 387 -13.79 7.36 9.58
CA ILE A 387 -14.45 7.30 8.27
C ILE A 387 -13.76 6.27 7.36
N PRO A 388 -14.49 5.31 6.76
CA PRO A 388 -13.92 4.45 5.75
C PRO A 388 -13.51 5.21 4.49
N PHE A 389 -12.31 4.98 3.95
CA PHE A 389 -11.80 5.73 2.80
C PHE A 389 -12.32 5.27 1.43
N HIS A 390 -13.24 4.31 1.43
CA HIS A 390 -13.64 3.58 0.22
C HIS A 390 -14.37 4.43 -0.82
N PHE A 391 -14.99 5.52 -0.39
CA PHE A 391 -15.84 6.34 -1.24
C PHE A 391 -15.05 7.50 -1.85
N HIS A 392 -15.33 7.75 -3.13
CA HIS A 392 -14.69 8.82 -3.89
C HIS A 392 -14.92 10.17 -3.22
N ASP A 393 -13.89 11.02 -3.24
CA ASP A 393 -14.01 12.43 -2.87
C ASP A 393 -14.73 12.63 -1.51
N CYS A 394 -14.32 11.85 -0.51
CA CYS A 394 -14.85 11.87 0.86
C CYS A 394 -13.74 12.10 1.91
N VAL A 395 -13.27 11.06 2.62
CA VAL A 395 -12.35 11.25 3.75
C VAL A 395 -10.99 11.82 3.34
N ASN A 396 -10.46 11.41 2.20
CA ASN A 396 -9.12 11.82 1.77
C ASN A 396 -9.04 13.29 1.34
N ARG A 397 -10.18 13.97 1.12
CA ARG A 397 -10.24 15.43 1.02
C ARG A 397 -9.86 16.14 2.31
N LEU A 398 -10.18 15.50 3.45
CA LEU A 398 -9.93 16.02 4.78
C LEU A 398 -8.50 15.74 5.25
N THR A 399 -7.83 14.79 4.60
CA THR A 399 -6.51 14.29 4.99
C THR A 399 -5.40 15.23 4.53
N LEU A 400 -4.51 15.59 5.46
CA LEU A 400 -3.30 16.37 5.16
C LEU A 400 -2.24 15.50 4.47
N GLY A 401 -1.96 14.32 5.03
CA GLY A 401 -1.00 13.37 4.48
C GLY A 401 0.45 13.79 4.70
N LEU A 402 0.81 14.23 5.91
CA LEU A 402 2.21 14.45 6.29
C LEU A 402 3.03 13.18 6.08
N LEU A 403 4.24 13.31 5.55
CA LEU A 403 5.03 12.15 5.16
C LEU A 403 5.98 11.73 6.28
N ASP A 404 6.07 10.43 6.53
CA ASP A 404 7.19 9.85 7.26
C ASP A 404 8.52 10.17 6.54
N PRO A 405 9.56 10.62 7.25
CA PRO A 405 10.78 11.14 6.62
C PRO A 405 11.58 10.06 5.88
N TYR A 406 11.41 8.77 6.22
CA TYR A 406 12.19 7.67 5.64
C TYR A 406 11.43 6.95 4.54
N SER A 407 10.23 6.47 4.85
CA SER A 407 9.37 5.71 3.93
C SER A 407 8.60 6.58 2.95
N ARG A 408 8.49 7.89 3.23
CA ARG A 408 7.66 8.84 2.48
C ARG A 408 6.18 8.46 2.45
N GLN A 409 5.73 7.62 3.40
CA GLN A 409 4.34 7.19 3.51
C GLN A 409 3.49 8.29 4.16
N PRO A 410 2.29 8.61 3.64
CA PRO A 410 1.43 9.62 4.26
C PRO A 410 0.79 9.15 5.57
N ALA A 411 0.71 10.07 6.52
CA ALA A 411 -0.05 9.96 7.77
C ALA A 411 -1.56 10.10 7.48
N PHE A 412 -2.24 8.96 7.32
CA PHE A 412 -3.69 8.93 7.08
C PHE A 412 -4.50 8.80 8.38
N LYS A 413 -3.87 8.37 9.48
CA LYS A 413 -4.57 7.99 10.72
C LYS A 413 -4.72 9.13 11.72
N GLN A 414 -4.03 10.24 11.49
CA GLN A 414 -3.98 11.40 12.38
C GLN A 414 -4.27 12.67 11.57
N ASN A 415 -5.50 13.17 11.67
CA ASN A 415 -5.91 14.45 11.09
C ASN A 415 -6.81 15.19 12.09
N ALA A 416 -6.96 16.50 11.91
CA ALA A 416 -7.84 17.33 12.72
C ALA A 416 -9.06 17.81 11.92
N VAL A 417 -10.25 17.70 12.52
CA VAL A 417 -11.51 18.14 11.94
C VAL A 417 -12.44 18.79 12.97
N ARG A 418 -13.35 19.62 12.47
CA ARG A 418 -14.56 20.06 13.19
C ARG A 418 -15.77 19.35 12.58
N ILE A 419 -16.76 19.07 13.41
CA ILE A 419 -18.01 18.45 13.00
C ILE A 419 -19.12 19.49 13.14
N GLU A 420 -19.93 19.62 12.11
CA GLU A 420 -21.04 20.56 12.04
C GLU A 420 -22.33 19.81 11.72
N ALA A 421 -23.39 20.09 12.49
CA ALA A 421 -24.73 19.62 12.17
C ALA A 421 -25.20 20.25 10.84
N VAL A 422 -26.00 19.52 10.07
CA VAL A 422 -26.57 20.01 8.81
C VAL A 422 -28.07 20.12 8.97
N GLU A 423 -28.65 21.28 8.71
CA GLU A 423 -30.10 21.48 8.82
C GLU A 423 -30.85 20.82 7.65
N ASP A 424 -30.38 21.03 6.42
CA ASP A 424 -30.96 20.44 5.21
C ASP A 424 -30.43 19.01 4.98
N GLN A 425 -31.08 18.04 5.61
CA GLN A 425 -30.75 16.63 5.52
C GLN A 425 -30.95 16.03 4.12
N ASP A 426 -31.88 16.56 3.33
CA ASP A 426 -32.17 16.07 1.97
C ASP A 426 -31.04 16.45 1.00
N ALA A 427 -30.60 17.73 1.04
CA ALA A 427 -29.45 18.16 0.27
C ALA A 427 -28.16 17.43 0.69
N ALA A 428 -28.00 17.19 2.00
CA ALA A 428 -26.88 16.43 2.53
C ALA A 428 -26.87 14.98 2.02
N ALA A 429 -28.03 14.32 1.98
CA ALA A 429 -28.20 12.98 1.44
C ALA A 429 -27.78 12.91 -0.04
N VAL A 430 -28.24 13.86 -0.86
CA VAL A 430 -27.86 13.93 -2.28
C VAL A 430 -26.35 14.07 -2.44
N ARG A 431 -25.70 14.96 -1.69
CA ARG A 431 -24.24 15.15 -1.73
C ARG A 431 -23.50 13.89 -1.27
N ASN A 432 -23.97 13.23 -0.22
CA ASN A 432 -23.35 12.03 0.33
C ASN A 432 -23.43 10.85 -0.67
N VAL A 433 -24.60 10.63 -1.27
CA VAL A 433 -24.78 9.56 -2.27
C VAL A 433 -23.98 9.83 -3.53
N ALA A 434 -23.74 11.09 -3.91
CA ALA A 434 -22.90 11.42 -5.06
C ALA A 434 -21.44 10.93 -4.90
N ALA A 435 -20.93 10.80 -3.67
CA ALA A 435 -19.61 10.21 -3.40
C ALA A 435 -19.54 8.69 -3.69
N ARG A 436 -20.68 8.06 -4.00
CA ARG A 436 -20.78 6.65 -4.40
C ARG A 436 -20.51 6.44 -5.90
N THR A 437 -20.61 7.47 -6.73
CA THR A 437 -20.85 7.38 -8.20
C THR A 437 -19.69 6.81 -9.04
N TYR A 438 -18.76 6.06 -8.46
CA TYR A 438 -17.70 5.32 -9.16
C TYR A 438 -17.50 3.92 -8.56
#